data_AF-A0A444XHM8-F1
#
_entry.id   AF-A0A444XHM8-F1
#
_cell.length_a   1.000
_cell.length_b   1.000
_cell.length_c   1.000
_cell.angle_alpha   90.00
_cell.angle_beta   90.00
_cell.angle_gamma   90.00
#
_symmetry.space_group_name_H-M   'P 1'
#
loop_
_entity.id
_entity.type
_entity.pdbx_description
1 polymer ?
#
loop_
_entity_poly.entity_id
_entity_poly.type
_entity_poly.pdbx_seq_one_letter_code
_entity_poly.pdbx_strand_id
1 'polypeptide(L)'
;MPTGGAAIMRQGPNLLKLARKEQCLALGTRLRSKYKIKYQFYRVFPNGEVQYLHPKDGVYPEKVNPGRQGVGQNFRSIGKNVSPIEVKFTGKQPYDL
;
A
#
# COMPACT_ATOMS: atom_id res chain seq x y z
N MET A 1 0.03 1.27 -20.09
CA MET A 1 -0.89 1.79 -19.05
C MET A 1 -1.35 0.63 -18.17
N PRO A 2 -1.76 0.83 -16.91
CA PRO A 2 -2.24 -0.27 -16.06
C PRO A 2 -3.61 -0.82 -16.48
N THR A 3 -4.44 -0.03 -17.18
CA THR A 3 -5.79 -0.40 -17.64
C THR A 3 -6.00 -0.28 -19.14
N GLY A 4 -4.96 0.10 -19.89
CA GLY A 4 -5.03 0.30 -21.34
C GLY A 4 -3.70 -0.02 -22.01
N GLY A 5 -3.58 0.24 -23.30
CA GLY A 5 -2.39 -0.04 -24.11
C GLY A 5 -1.20 0.88 -23.79
N ALA A 6 -0.79 1.69 -24.77
CA ALA A 6 0.36 2.59 -24.65
C ALA A 6 -0.07 4.04 -24.39
N ALA A 7 0.82 4.82 -23.79
CA ALA A 7 0.68 6.26 -23.61
C ALA A 7 2.06 6.91 -23.60
N ILE A 8 2.14 8.18 -24.00
CA ILE A 8 3.38 8.98 -24.00
C ILE A 8 3.33 9.93 -22.80
N MET A 9 4.37 9.89 -21.97
CA MET A 9 4.51 10.80 -20.82
C MET A 9 5.23 12.08 -21.25
N ARG A 10 4.75 13.24 -20.81
CA ARG A 10 5.39 14.52 -21.11
C ARG A 10 6.60 14.75 -20.20
N GLN A 11 7.55 15.57 -20.66
CA GLN A 11 8.65 16.02 -19.79
C GLN A 11 8.08 16.89 -18.66
N GLY A 12 8.58 16.68 -17.44
CA GLY A 12 8.14 17.43 -16.25
C GLY A 12 7.11 16.69 -15.38
N PRO A 13 6.37 17.39 -14.51
CA PRO A 13 5.37 16.79 -13.63
C PRO A 13 4.17 16.29 -14.44
N ASN A 14 3.73 15.05 -14.15
CA ASN A 14 2.57 14.43 -14.79
C ASN A 14 1.54 14.04 -13.72
N LEU A 15 0.25 14.18 -14.06
CA LEU A 15 -0.86 13.79 -13.21
C LEU A 15 -1.75 12.77 -13.95
N LEU A 16 -2.06 11.67 -13.29
CA LEU A 16 -2.92 10.61 -13.83
C LEU A 16 -3.95 10.16 -12.79
N LYS A 17 -5.22 10.13 -13.17
CA LYS A 17 -6.32 9.63 -12.33
C LYS A 17 -6.59 8.16 -12.65
N LEU A 18 -6.68 7.33 -11.61
CA LEU A 18 -6.94 5.89 -11.72
C LEU A 18 -8.04 5.49 -10.74
N ALA A 19 -8.78 4.44 -11.09
CA ALA A 19 -9.96 4.01 -10.31
C ALA A 19 -9.59 3.23 -9.04
N ARG A 20 -8.45 2.51 -9.04
CA ARG A 20 -8.04 1.65 -7.93
C ARG A 20 -6.61 1.92 -7.48
N LYS A 21 -6.37 1.81 -6.17
CA LYS A 21 -5.04 1.96 -5.55
C LYS A 21 -4.00 1.02 -6.15
N GLU A 22 -4.39 -0.22 -6.46
CA GLU A 22 -3.51 -1.23 -7.04
C GLU A 22 -2.96 -0.80 -8.40
N GLN A 23 -3.76 -0.14 -9.23
CA GLN A 23 -3.33 0.38 -10.54
C GLN A 23 -2.26 1.47 -10.38
N CYS A 24 -2.42 2.34 -9.38
CA CYS A 24 -1.43 3.36 -9.04
C CYS A 24 -0.11 2.72 -8.61
N LEU A 25 -0.15 1.68 -7.76
CA LEU A 25 1.03 0.94 -7.32
C LEU A 25 1.70 0.18 -8.47
N ALA A 26 0.93 -0.48 -9.33
CA ALA A 26 1.45 -1.20 -10.49
C ALA A 26 2.20 -0.26 -11.46
N LEU A 27 1.63 0.91 -11.74
CA LEU A 27 2.27 1.93 -12.56
C LEU A 27 3.51 2.51 -11.88
N GLY A 28 3.40 2.86 -10.59
CA GLY A 28 4.50 3.41 -9.80
C GLY A 28 5.70 2.46 -9.72
N THR A 29 5.47 1.17 -9.51
CA THR A 29 6.52 0.14 -9.53
C THR A 29 7.22 0.08 -10.89
N ARG A 30 6.48 0.13 -12.00
CA ARG A 30 7.06 0.16 -13.35
C ARG A 30 7.88 1.43 -13.60
N LEU A 31 7.39 2.59 -13.15
CA LEU A 31 8.09 3.87 -13.24
C LEU A 31 9.43 3.84 -12.48
N ARG A 32 9.44 3.24 -11.30
CA ARG A 32 10.65 3.12 -10.48
C ARG A 32 11.63 2.08 -10.99
N SER A 33 11.15 0.91 -11.41
CA SER A 33 12.03 -0.20 -11.83
C SER A 33 12.74 0.12 -13.15
N LYS A 34 11.96 0.48 -14.18
CA LYS A 34 12.44 0.65 -15.56
C LYS A 34 12.96 2.07 -15.82
N TYR A 35 12.30 3.10 -15.30
CA TYR A 35 12.58 4.49 -15.67
C TYR A 35 13.24 5.32 -14.56
N LYS A 36 13.41 4.74 -13.35
CA LYS A 36 13.99 5.42 -12.17
C LYS A 36 13.24 6.70 -11.77
N ILE A 37 11.96 6.79 -12.09
CA ILE A 37 11.11 7.95 -11.77
C ILE A 37 10.45 7.76 -10.41
N LYS A 38 10.48 8.81 -9.58
CA LYS A 38 9.74 8.86 -8.30
C LYS A 38 8.27 9.20 -8.57
N TYR A 39 7.37 8.63 -7.77
CA TYR A 39 5.94 8.89 -7.91
C TYR A 39 5.30 9.12 -6.54
N GLN A 40 4.13 9.74 -6.56
CA GLN A 40 3.25 9.93 -5.42
C GLN A 40 1.82 9.62 -5.86
N PHE A 41 0.99 9.16 -4.93
CA PHE A 41 -0.44 9.10 -5.19
C PHE A 41 -1.29 9.43 -3.97
N TYR A 42 -2.49 9.87 -4.29
CA TYR A 42 -3.48 10.39 -3.36
C TYR A 42 -4.79 9.63 -3.55
N ARG A 43 -5.59 9.57 -2.50
CA ARG A 43 -7.00 9.23 -2.57
C ARG A 43 -7.81 10.52 -2.53
N VAL A 44 -8.67 10.71 -3.51
CA VAL A 44 -9.60 11.83 -3.58
C VAL A 44 -10.98 11.30 -3.24
N PHE A 45 -11.63 11.86 -2.23
CA PHE A 45 -12.98 11.51 -1.81
C PHE A 45 -14.02 12.33 -2.60
N PRO A 46 -15.29 11.87 -2.68
CA PRO A 46 -16.34 12.59 -3.39
C PRO A 46 -16.63 14.01 -2.85
N ASN A 47 -16.35 14.26 -1.57
CA ASN A 47 -16.44 15.57 -0.92
C ASN A 47 -15.29 16.53 -1.30
N GLY A 48 -14.31 16.07 -2.10
CA GLY A 48 -13.14 16.85 -2.49
C GLY A 48 -11.94 16.75 -1.55
N GLU A 49 -12.07 16.02 -0.43
CA GLU A 49 -10.95 15.80 0.49
C GLU A 49 -9.88 14.91 -0.16
N VAL A 50 -8.61 15.28 0.04
CA VAL A 50 -7.46 14.58 -0.53
C VAL A 50 -6.61 13.98 0.58
N GLN A 51 -6.48 12.66 0.56
CA GLN A 51 -5.62 11.92 1.46
C GLN A 51 -4.34 11.48 0.73
N TYR A 52 -3.18 11.90 1.22
CA TYR A 52 -1.89 11.40 0.76
C TYR A 52 -1.68 9.95 1.22
N LEU A 53 -1.33 9.05 0.29
CA LEU A 53 -1.22 7.62 0.58
C LEU A 53 0.20 7.07 0.43
N HIS A 54 0.96 7.50 -0.58
CA HIS A 54 2.26 6.89 -0.86
C HIS A 54 3.24 7.85 -1.54
N PRO A 55 4.53 7.82 -1.14
CA PRO A 55 5.08 7.17 0.06
C PRO A 55 4.64 7.88 1.35
N LYS A 56 4.02 7.17 2.31
CA LYS A 56 3.33 7.76 3.47
C LYS A 56 4.16 8.80 4.24
N ASP A 57 5.43 8.49 4.48
CA ASP A 57 6.36 9.33 5.24
C ASP A 57 7.48 9.91 4.35
N GLY A 58 7.25 9.99 3.03
CA GLY A 58 8.28 10.35 2.03
C GLY A 58 9.33 9.27 1.76
N VAL A 59 9.48 8.31 2.68
CA VAL A 59 10.32 7.10 2.51
C VAL A 59 9.46 5.95 2.03
N TYR A 60 9.91 5.25 0.99
CA TYR A 60 9.24 4.04 0.50
C TYR A 60 9.14 2.95 1.60
N PRO A 61 8.07 2.14 1.62
CA PRO A 61 7.77 1.24 2.74
C PRO A 61 8.81 0.13 2.91
N GLU A 62 9.49 -0.31 1.85
CA GLU A 62 10.52 -1.34 1.93
C GLU A 62 11.83 -0.86 2.60
N LYS A 63 12.04 0.45 2.71
CA LYS A 63 13.19 1.02 3.42
C LYS A 63 12.80 1.31 4.87
N VAL A 64 13.59 0.81 5.83
CA VAL A 64 13.38 1.06 7.26
C VAL A 64 13.41 2.56 7.58
N ASN A 65 12.49 2.99 8.44
CA ASN A 65 12.42 4.35 8.97
C ASN A 65 12.18 4.26 10.49
N PRO A 66 13.08 4.79 11.34
CA PRO A 66 12.99 4.64 12.80
C PRO A 66 11.69 5.13 13.44
N GLY A 67 10.99 6.09 12.83
CA GLY A 67 9.72 6.60 13.34
C GLY A 67 8.49 5.68 13.12
N ARG A 68 8.67 4.49 12.55
CA ARG A 68 7.55 3.57 12.25
C ARG A 68 7.31 2.61 13.40
N GLN A 69 6.04 2.45 13.77
CA GLN A 69 5.60 1.43 14.72
C GLN A 69 5.09 0.20 13.97
N GLY A 70 5.45 -0.99 14.45
CA GLY A 70 4.86 -2.24 13.99
C GLY A 70 3.41 -2.33 14.49
N VAL A 71 2.47 -2.52 13.57
CA VAL A 71 1.04 -2.69 13.90
C VAL A 71 0.63 -4.08 13.44
N GLY A 72 -0.11 -4.83 14.27
CA GLY A 72 -0.51 -6.21 13.99
C GLY A 72 0.63 -7.22 14.12
N GLN A 73 1.53 -7.00 15.09
CA GLN A 73 2.62 -7.93 15.40
C GLN A 73 2.21 -8.87 16.53
N ASN A 74 2.24 -10.18 16.25
CA ASN A 74 2.06 -11.19 17.28
C ASN A 74 3.44 -11.67 17.70
N PHE A 75 3.78 -11.50 18.98
CA PHE A 75 5.09 -11.83 19.54
C PHE A 75 5.22 -13.33 19.86
N ARG A 76 4.88 -14.18 18.89
CA ARG A 76 4.98 -15.64 18.95
C ARG A 76 5.34 -16.20 17.57
N SER A 77 5.80 -17.45 17.52
CA SER A 77 6.00 -18.14 16.24
C SER A 77 4.66 -18.52 15.62
N ILE A 78 4.58 -18.60 14.29
CA ILE A 78 3.35 -18.90 13.55
C ILE A 78 2.70 -20.23 13.95
N GLY A 79 3.53 -21.23 14.33
CA GLY A 79 3.05 -22.54 14.79
C GLY A 79 2.48 -22.55 16.21
N LYS A 80 2.57 -21.45 16.96
CA LYS A 80 1.98 -21.29 18.31
C LYS A 80 0.60 -20.64 18.27
N ASN A 81 -0.04 -20.58 17.11
CA ASN A 81 -1.44 -20.19 17.03
C ASN A 81 -2.30 -21.29 17.67
N VAL A 82 -3.28 -20.87 18.48
CA VAL A 82 -4.20 -21.78 19.15
C VAL A 82 -5.08 -22.53 18.16
N SER A 83 -5.64 -23.65 18.60
CA SER A 83 -6.60 -24.39 17.78
C SER A 83 -7.90 -23.58 17.63
N PRO A 84 -8.60 -23.66 16.47
CA PRO A 84 -9.85 -22.92 16.27
C PRO A 84 -10.95 -23.21 17.32
N ILE A 85 -10.90 -24.38 17.95
CA ILE A 85 -11.83 -24.76 19.03
C ILE A 85 -11.70 -23.86 20.27
N GLU A 86 -10.50 -23.36 20.57
CA GLU A 86 -10.22 -22.54 21.75
C GLU A 86 -10.80 -21.13 21.64
N VAL A 87 -11.02 -20.65 20.41
CA VAL A 87 -11.62 -19.33 20.12
C VAL A 87 -13.06 -19.45 19.63
N LYS A 88 -13.66 -20.64 19.70
CA LYS A 88 -15.01 -20.89 19.19
C LYS A 88 -16.03 -20.01 19.92
N PHE A 89 -16.95 -19.43 19.14
CA PHE A 89 -18.01 -18.52 19.63
C PHE A 89 -17.52 -17.22 20.30
N THR A 90 -16.23 -16.89 20.23
CA THR A 90 -15.68 -15.65 20.81
C THR A 90 -15.63 -14.47 19.84
N GLY A 91 -15.89 -14.71 18.54
CA GLY A 91 -15.75 -13.71 17.47
C GLY A 91 -14.30 -13.38 17.09
N LYS A 92 -13.31 -13.97 17.78
CA LYS A 92 -11.87 -13.83 17.49
C LYS A 92 -11.37 -14.99 16.65
N GLN A 93 -10.37 -14.72 15.82
CA GLN A 93 -9.62 -15.73 15.08
C GLN A 93 -8.34 -16.13 15.81
N PRO A 94 -7.76 -17.32 15.54
CA PRO A 94 -6.52 -17.75 16.19
C PRO A 94 -5.35 -16.77 16.04
N TYR A 95 -5.33 -16.00 14.95
CA TYR A 95 -4.29 -14.99 14.66
C TYR A 95 -4.59 -13.61 15.27
N ASP A 96 -5.75 -13.38 15.86
CA ASP A 96 -6.06 -12.13 16.58
C ASP A 96 -5.52 -12.12 18.01
N LEU A 97 -5.10 -13.30 18.49
CA LEU A 97 -4.41 -13.52 19.77
C LEU A 97 -2.90 -13.27 19.63
#